data_AF-A0A7W1GLR9-F1
#
_entry.id   AF-A0A7W1GLR9-F1
#
_cell.length_a   1.000
_cell.length_b   1.000
_cell.length_c   1.000
_cell.angle_alpha   90.00
_cell.angle_beta   90.00
_cell.angle_gamma   90.00
#
_symmetry.space_group_name_H-M   'P 1'
#
loop_
_entity.id
_entity.type
_entity.pdbx_description
1 polymer ?
#
loop_
_entity_poly.entity_id
_entity_poly.type
_entity_poly.pdbx_seq_one_letter_code
_entity_poly.pdbx_strand_id
1 'polypeptide(L)'
;MRLRDLPSVDELARGSDDPLAVEAARLVVEQARAAIQAGADPGDLHGHLRNELRSLRQARLRRAINATGVVVHTNLGRAPLARQALDQVVETARGYSNLEYDLESGARGSRQDHVAGILRRLTGAEAALVVNNNAAAVMLALAALAEGREVLVSRGELIEIGDGFRIPDVLARSGAILREIGTTNRTRAADYDRAVGPETALLLRVHQSNFRVLGFTEQPSVKELAAVARRHELPLVDDLGSGAFFPFEDEPSARDSLTAGADLACFSGDKLLGGPQAGVIVGRADLVERLRRHPLQRALRADKLTLAALEGTLRLYLDPDRA
;
A
#
# COMPACT_ATOMS: atom_id res chain seq x y z
N MET A 1 4.51 -35.75 -37.96
CA MET A 1 4.69 -34.66 -38.96
C MET A 1 6.18 -34.40 -39.20
N ARG A 2 6.65 -34.06 -40.41
CA ARG A 2 8.05 -33.63 -40.67
C ARG A 2 8.11 -32.11 -40.86
N LEU A 3 9.32 -31.51 -40.77
CA LEU A 3 9.49 -30.06 -40.89
C LEU A 3 8.88 -29.45 -42.17
N ARG A 4 8.93 -30.18 -43.28
CA ARG A 4 8.36 -29.74 -44.57
C ARG A 4 6.83 -29.80 -44.61
N ASP A 5 6.21 -30.52 -43.66
CA ASP A 5 4.78 -30.73 -43.60
C ASP A 5 4.09 -29.62 -42.75
N LEU A 6 4.85 -28.73 -42.09
CA LEU A 6 4.32 -27.59 -41.33
C LEU A 6 3.63 -26.59 -42.25
N PRO A 7 2.41 -26.12 -41.93
CA PRO A 7 1.73 -25.09 -42.70
C PRO A 7 2.50 -23.77 -42.60
N SER A 8 2.34 -22.94 -43.63
CA SER A 8 2.76 -21.55 -43.51
C SER A 8 1.97 -20.83 -42.41
N VAL A 9 2.53 -19.76 -41.86
CA VAL A 9 1.82 -18.90 -40.89
C VAL A 9 0.49 -18.42 -41.47
N ASP A 10 0.50 -17.97 -42.73
CA ASP A 10 -0.69 -17.46 -43.41
C ASP A 10 -1.75 -18.54 -43.63
N GLU A 11 -1.33 -19.79 -43.87
CA GLU A 11 -2.22 -20.93 -44.01
C GLU A 11 -2.83 -21.33 -42.66
N LEU A 12 -2.02 -21.38 -41.60
CA LEU A 12 -2.51 -21.71 -40.26
C LEU A 12 -3.48 -20.63 -39.74
N ALA A 13 -3.18 -19.35 -40.00
CA ALA A 13 -4.03 -18.22 -39.63
C ALA A 13 -5.27 -18.07 -40.55
N ARG A 14 -5.32 -18.76 -41.70
CA ARG A 14 -6.39 -18.61 -42.70
C ARG A 14 -7.75 -18.99 -42.10
N GLY A 15 -8.74 -18.13 -42.30
CA GLY A 15 -10.11 -18.35 -41.79
C GLY A 15 -10.33 -17.87 -40.35
N SER A 16 -9.33 -17.23 -39.73
CA SER A 16 -9.51 -16.48 -38.49
C SER A 16 -9.63 -14.99 -38.78
N ASP A 17 -10.72 -14.35 -38.34
CA ASP A 17 -10.89 -12.89 -38.38
C ASP A 17 -10.21 -12.18 -37.19
N ASP A 18 -9.50 -12.95 -36.36
CA ASP A 18 -8.81 -12.41 -35.19
C ASP A 18 -7.54 -11.64 -35.60
N PRO A 19 -7.39 -10.36 -35.25
CA PRO A 19 -6.18 -9.58 -35.58
C PRO A 19 -4.89 -10.17 -35.00
N LEU A 20 -4.98 -11.03 -33.98
CA LEU A 20 -3.83 -11.71 -33.37
C LEU A 20 -3.52 -13.07 -34.02
N ALA A 21 -4.30 -13.50 -35.02
CA ALA A 21 -4.15 -14.82 -35.64
C ALA A 21 -2.76 -15.07 -36.22
N VAL A 22 -2.17 -14.06 -36.88
CA VAL A 22 -0.83 -14.17 -37.46
C VAL A 22 0.25 -14.30 -36.39
N GLU A 23 0.15 -13.54 -35.30
CA GLU A 23 1.07 -13.62 -34.15
C GLU A 23 0.98 -15.00 -33.49
N ALA A 24 -0.23 -15.45 -33.18
CA ALA A 24 -0.48 -16.77 -32.60
C ALA A 24 0.00 -17.90 -33.52
N ALA A 25 -0.25 -17.81 -34.83
CA ALA A 25 0.20 -18.79 -35.81
C ALA A 25 1.73 -18.85 -35.91
N ARG A 26 2.43 -17.71 -35.83
CA ARG A 26 3.91 -17.69 -35.77
C ARG A 26 4.42 -18.48 -34.57
N LEU A 27 3.91 -18.19 -33.38
CA LEU A 27 4.31 -18.88 -32.16
C LEU A 27 4.03 -20.38 -32.23
N VAL A 28 2.84 -20.78 -32.72
CA VAL A 28 2.47 -22.18 -32.87
C VAL A 28 3.37 -22.90 -33.88
N VAL A 29 3.68 -22.28 -35.02
CA VAL A 29 4.60 -22.85 -36.02
C VAL A 29 6.02 -22.97 -35.46
N GLU A 30 6.49 -21.99 -34.68
CA GLU A 30 7.79 -22.04 -34.01
C GLU A 30 7.86 -23.16 -32.96
N GLN A 31 6.84 -23.29 -32.11
CA GLN A 31 6.74 -24.38 -31.13
C GLN A 31 6.68 -25.74 -31.82
N ALA A 32 5.90 -25.86 -32.91
CA ALA A 32 5.79 -27.08 -33.69
C ALA A 32 7.13 -27.46 -34.35
N ARG A 33 7.86 -26.46 -34.87
CA ARG A 33 9.21 -26.65 -35.42
C ARG A 33 10.17 -27.19 -34.36
N ALA A 34 10.18 -26.60 -33.17
CA ALA A 34 11.02 -27.03 -32.07
C ALA A 34 10.67 -28.46 -31.60
N ALA A 35 9.38 -28.79 -31.51
CA ALA A 35 8.91 -30.13 -31.15
C ALA A 35 9.40 -31.19 -32.15
N ILE A 36 9.26 -30.95 -33.46
CA ILE A 36 9.74 -31.86 -34.51
C ILE A 36 11.25 -32.04 -34.43
N GLN A 37 12.02 -30.97 -34.20
CA GLN A 37 13.47 -31.04 -34.07
C GLN A 37 13.91 -31.86 -32.84
N ALA A 38 13.12 -31.83 -31.76
CA ALA A 38 13.31 -32.65 -30.57
C ALA A 38 12.80 -34.10 -30.73
N GLY A 39 12.28 -34.47 -31.90
CA GLY A 39 11.73 -35.81 -32.17
C GLY A 39 10.32 -36.04 -31.63
N ALA A 40 9.60 -34.97 -31.23
CA ALA A 40 8.23 -35.03 -30.76
C ALA A 40 7.22 -34.68 -31.87
N ASP A 41 6.00 -35.19 -31.77
CA ASP A 41 4.91 -34.85 -32.69
C ASP A 41 4.21 -33.55 -32.25
N PRO A 42 4.07 -32.53 -33.12
CA PRO A 42 3.53 -31.24 -32.74
C PRO A 42 2.00 -31.21 -32.58
N GLY A 43 1.29 -32.30 -32.86
CA GLY A 43 -0.15 -32.43 -32.62
C GLY A 43 -1.05 -31.52 -33.48
N ASP A 44 -2.24 -31.17 -32.95
CA ASP A 44 -3.25 -30.35 -33.63
C ASP A 44 -2.86 -28.86 -33.61
N LEU A 45 -2.26 -28.40 -34.71
CA LEU A 45 -1.84 -27.01 -34.87
C LEU A 45 -3.01 -26.02 -34.86
N HIS A 46 -4.19 -26.39 -35.38
CA HIS A 46 -5.37 -25.51 -35.33
C HIS A 46 -5.96 -25.45 -33.92
N GLY A 47 -5.90 -26.56 -33.18
CA GLY A 47 -6.18 -26.60 -31.74
C GLY A 47 -5.24 -25.72 -30.95
N HIS A 48 -3.94 -25.81 -31.22
CA HIS A 48 -2.91 -24.97 -30.61
C HIS A 48 -3.11 -23.49 -30.94
N LEU A 49 -3.42 -23.14 -32.19
CA LEU A 49 -3.76 -21.78 -32.59
C LEU A 49 -4.96 -21.23 -31.80
N ARG A 50 -6.04 -22.01 -31.67
CA ARG A 50 -7.22 -21.59 -30.89
C ARG A 50 -6.89 -21.40 -29.42
N ASN A 51 -6.05 -22.25 -28.84
CA ASN A 51 -5.61 -22.12 -27.45
C ASN A 51 -4.71 -20.89 -27.26
N GLU A 52 -3.82 -20.63 -28.21
CA GLU A 52 -2.95 -19.46 -28.18
C GLU A 52 -3.76 -18.16 -28.30
N LEU A 53 -4.70 -18.08 -29.25
CA LEU A 53 -5.61 -16.94 -29.36
C LEU A 53 -6.44 -16.72 -28.10
N ARG A 54 -6.92 -17.81 -27.47
CA ARG A 54 -7.62 -17.73 -26.18
C ARG A 54 -6.70 -17.19 -25.10
N SER A 55 -5.45 -17.65 -25.05
CA SER A 55 -4.43 -17.21 -24.09
C SER A 55 -4.11 -15.73 -24.23
N LEU A 56 -3.87 -15.26 -25.47
CA LEU A 56 -3.58 -13.86 -25.78
C LEU A 56 -4.74 -12.92 -25.41
N ARG A 57 -5.99 -13.37 -25.55
CA ARG A 57 -7.18 -12.60 -25.16
C ARG A 57 -7.55 -12.71 -23.69
N GLN A 58 -6.97 -13.67 -22.97
CA GLN A 58 -7.28 -13.86 -21.57
C GLN A 58 -6.63 -12.77 -20.73
N ALA A 59 -7.39 -12.17 -19.81
CA ALA A 59 -6.84 -11.24 -18.85
C ALA A 59 -5.69 -11.89 -18.07
N ARG A 60 -4.56 -11.19 -17.95
CA ARG A 60 -3.39 -11.72 -17.23
C ARG A 60 -3.61 -11.67 -15.71
N LEU A 61 -4.20 -10.59 -15.21
CA LEU A 61 -4.67 -10.47 -13.83
C LEU A 61 -6.06 -11.11 -13.71
N ARG A 62 -6.19 -12.14 -12.87
CA ARG A 62 -7.41 -12.94 -12.71
C ARG A 62 -7.67 -13.26 -11.25
N ARG A 63 -8.92 -13.57 -10.94
CA ARG A 63 -9.29 -14.10 -9.63
C ARG A 63 -8.59 -15.44 -9.39
N ALA A 64 -8.00 -15.60 -8.22
CA ALA A 64 -7.48 -16.87 -7.71
C ALA A 64 -8.34 -17.37 -6.53
N ILE A 65 -8.39 -18.69 -6.34
CA ILE A 65 -8.94 -19.30 -5.13
C ILE A 65 -7.81 -19.38 -4.11
N ASN A 66 -7.95 -18.70 -2.97
CA ASN A 66 -6.98 -18.78 -1.88
C ASN A 66 -7.29 -19.99 -0.99
N ALA A 67 -6.41 -20.99 -1.00
CA ALA A 67 -6.48 -22.18 -0.15
C ALA A 67 -5.29 -22.28 0.83
N THR A 68 -4.53 -21.20 1.03
CA THR A 68 -3.32 -21.21 1.88
C THR A 68 -3.62 -20.97 3.36
N GLY A 69 -4.83 -20.49 3.70
CA GLY A 69 -5.19 -20.06 5.05
C GLY A 69 -4.64 -18.68 5.44
N VAL A 70 -3.85 -18.03 4.57
CA VAL A 70 -3.33 -16.68 4.82
C VAL A 70 -4.35 -15.64 4.37
N VAL A 71 -4.92 -14.89 5.31
CA VAL A 71 -5.93 -13.86 5.04
C VAL A 71 -5.32 -12.66 4.32
N VAL A 72 -4.32 -12.00 4.92
CA VAL A 72 -3.59 -10.88 4.30
C VAL A 72 -2.47 -11.43 3.41
N HIS A 73 -2.83 -12.00 2.27
CA HIS A 73 -1.88 -12.65 1.39
C HIS A 73 -1.27 -11.67 0.39
N THR A 74 -0.01 -11.27 0.60
CA THR A 74 0.70 -10.29 -0.26
C THR A 74 0.69 -10.68 -1.74
N ASN A 75 1.02 -11.93 -2.08
CA ASN A 75 1.05 -12.39 -3.48
C ASN A 75 -0.32 -12.52 -4.14
N LEU A 76 -1.41 -12.68 -3.36
CA LEU A 76 -2.78 -12.81 -3.88
C LEU A 76 -3.58 -11.50 -3.78
N GLY A 77 -2.91 -10.36 -3.53
CA GLY A 77 -3.54 -9.04 -3.55
C GLY A 77 -4.08 -8.55 -2.21
N ARG A 78 -3.62 -9.11 -1.08
CA ARG A 78 -3.98 -8.71 0.29
C ARG A 78 -5.49 -8.79 0.55
N ALA A 79 -6.10 -7.73 1.09
CA ALA A 79 -7.50 -7.70 1.48
C ALA A 79 -8.45 -7.73 0.26
N PRO A 80 -9.35 -8.72 0.13
CA PRO A 80 -10.47 -8.62 -0.80
C PRO A 80 -11.47 -7.56 -0.31
N LEU A 81 -12.09 -6.85 -1.25
CA LEU A 81 -13.05 -5.79 -0.93
C LEU A 81 -14.44 -6.35 -0.63
N ALA A 82 -15.10 -5.78 0.38
CA ALA A 82 -16.51 -6.03 0.67
C ALA A 82 -17.40 -5.56 -0.50
N ARG A 83 -18.57 -6.19 -0.66
CA ARG A 83 -19.51 -5.86 -1.74
C ARG A 83 -19.89 -4.38 -1.75
N GLN A 84 -20.12 -3.78 -0.58
CA GLN A 84 -20.45 -2.35 -0.48
C GLN A 84 -19.32 -1.45 -1.02
N ALA A 85 -18.05 -1.78 -0.76
CA ALA A 85 -16.93 -1.04 -1.31
C ALA A 85 -16.84 -1.20 -2.83
N LEU A 86 -17.09 -2.40 -3.36
CA LEU A 86 -17.14 -2.67 -4.80
C LEU A 86 -18.29 -1.92 -5.49
N ASP A 87 -19.47 -1.91 -4.90
CA ASP A 87 -20.63 -1.20 -5.43
C ASP A 87 -20.35 0.31 -5.51
N GLN A 88 -19.70 0.89 -4.49
CA GLN A 88 -19.26 2.30 -4.49
C GLN A 88 -18.24 2.59 -5.59
N VAL A 89 -17.28 1.68 -5.83
CA VAL A 89 -16.31 1.79 -6.93
C VAL A 89 -17.02 1.78 -8.27
N VAL A 90 -17.92 0.81 -8.49
CA VAL A 90 -18.65 0.65 -9.74
C VAL A 90 -19.48 1.91 -10.03
N GLU A 91 -20.20 2.42 -9.05
CA GLU A 91 -21.01 3.64 -9.21
C GLU A 91 -20.14 4.85 -9.56
N THR A 92 -19.07 5.09 -8.78
CA THR A 92 -18.17 6.24 -8.99
C THR A 92 -17.38 6.13 -10.30
N ALA A 93 -17.10 4.91 -10.78
CA ALA A 93 -16.33 4.66 -11.99
C ALA A 93 -17.16 4.80 -13.27
N ARG A 94 -18.48 4.51 -13.22
CA ARG A 94 -19.37 4.51 -14.40
C ARG A 94 -19.52 5.87 -15.06
N GLY A 95 -19.30 6.97 -14.33
CA GLY A 95 -19.46 8.32 -14.87
C GLY A 95 -18.59 9.38 -14.19
N TYR A 96 -19.04 10.63 -14.32
CA TYR A 96 -18.52 11.76 -13.56
C TYR A 96 -18.93 11.64 -12.09
N SER A 97 -18.14 12.23 -11.20
CA SER A 97 -18.42 12.27 -9.78
C SER A 97 -17.96 13.60 -9.17
N ASN A 98 -18.38 13.87 -7.94
CA ASN A 98 -17.99 15.03 -7.15
C ASN A 98 -16.57 14.90 -6.53
N LEU A 99 -15.66 14.17 -7.19
CA LEU A 99 -14.33 13.83 -6.66
C LEU A 99 -13.55 15.06 -6.17
N GLU A 100 -13.58 16.17 -6.91
CA GLU A 100 -12.96 17.45 -6.52
C GLU A 100 -13.96 18.60 -6.65
N TYR A 101 -15.24 18.33 -6.41
CA TYR A 101 -16.31 19.30 -6.55
C TYR A 101 -17.20 19.24 -5.31
N ASP A 102 -17.35 20.37 -4.63
CA ASP A 102 -18.20 20.49 -3.47
C ASP A 102 -19.62 20.84 -3.91
N LEU A 103 -20.59 19.99 -3.54
CA LEU A 103 -21.97 20.10 -4.01
C LEU A 103 -22.74 21.23 -3.33
N GLU A 104 -22.34 21.65 -2.13
CA GLU A 104 -23.01 22.72 -1.38
C GLU A 104 -22.61 24.10 -1.91
N SER A 105 -21.30 24.33 -2.10
CA SER A 105 -20.76 25.60 -2.61
C SER A 105 -20.73 25.72 -4.12
N GLY A 106 -20.83 24.61 -4.86
CA GLY A 106 -20.70 24.59 -6.32
C GLY A 106 -19.29 24.93 -6.82
N ALA A 107 -18.27 24.73 -5.99
CA ALA A 107 -16.88 25.09 -6.29
C ALA A 107 -15.92 23.88 -6.21
N ARG A 108 -14.65 24.10 -6.55
CA ARG A 108 -13.61 23.08 -6.43
C ARG A 108 -13.39 22.72 -4.96
N GLY A 109 -13.60 21.45 -4.62
CA GLY A 109 -13.37 20.88 -3.30
C GLY A 109 -12.09 20.03 -3.23
N SER A 110 -11.77 19.53 -2.03
CA SER A 110 -10.68 18.59 -1.84
C SER A 110 -11.20 17.15 -1.89
N ARG A 111 -10.55 16.30 -2.68
CA ARG A 111 -10.89 14.87 -2.73
C ARG A 111 -10.70 14.14 -1.40
N GLN A 112 -9.94 14.72 -0.48
CA GLN A 112 -9.71 14.15 0.85
C GLN A 112 -10.96 14.25 1.73
N ASP A 113 -11.85 15.20 1.44
CA ASP A 113 -13.00 15.53 2.28
C ASP A 113 -13.97 14.34 2.39
N HIS A 114 -14.06 13.52 1.33
CA HIS A 114 -14.88 12.31 1.26
C HIS A 114 -14.54 11.26 2.32
N VAL A 115 -13.28 11.18 2.77
CA VAL A 115 -12.82 10.16 3.74
C VAL A 115 -12.30 10.77 5.05
N ALA A 116 -11.83 12.01 5.03
CA ALA A 116 -11.20 12.65 6.18
C ALA A 116 -12.16 12.79 7.37
N GLY A 117 -13.45 13.08 7.14
CA GLY A 117 -14.46 13.12 8.20
C GLY A 117 -14.62 11.79 8.93
N ILE A 118 -14.67 10.69 8.17
CA ILE A 118 -14.85 9.34 8.72
C ILE A 118 -13.60 8.90 9.49
N LEU A 119 -12.41 9.10 8.89
CA LEU A 119 -11.15 8.77 9.53
C LEU A 119 -10.98 9.47 10.87
N ARG A 120 -11.23 10.78 10.94
CA ARG A 120 -11.19 11.54 12.21
C ARG A 120 -12.12 10.96 13.27
N ARG A 121 -13.34 10.59 12.89
CA ARG A 121 -14.31 9.98 13.80
C ARG A 121 -13.85 8.63 14.34
N LEU A 122 -13.27 7.79 13.46
CA LEU A 122 -12.82 6.45 13.81
C LEU A 122 -11.51 6.43 14.60
N THR A 123 -10.63 7.41 14.41
CA THR A 123 -9.32 7.44 15.07
C THR A 123 -9.20 8.44 16.22
N GLY A 124 -10.08 9.44 16.28
CA GLY A 124 -9.96 10.57 17.22
C GLY A 124 -8.96 11.64 16.78
N ALA A 125 -8.39 11.53 15.57
CA ALA A 125 -7.47 12.51 15.03
C ALA A 125 -8.12 13.86 14.72
N GLU A 126 -7.31 14.93 14.75
CA GLU A 126 -7.75 16.28 14.36
C GLU A 126 -7.89 16.42 12.84
N ALA A 127 -7.02 15.74 12.08
CA ALA A 127 -7.02 15.72 10.62
C ALA A 127 -6.59 14.36 10.06
N ALA A 128 -6.88 14.15 8.78
CA ALA A 128 -6.53 12.94 8.06
C ALA A 128 -6.14 13.26 6.60
N LEU A 129 -5.23 12.46 6.04
CA LEU A 129 -4.77 12.55 4.66
C LEU A 129 -4.58 11.15 4.08
N VAL A 130 -5.09 10.92 2.88
CA VAL A 130 -4.93 9.66 2.15
C VAL A 130 -4.04 9.84 0.92
N VAL A 131 -3.04 8.97 0.83
CA VAL A 131 -2.07 8.86 -0.27
C VAL A 131 -2.08 7.44 -0.84
N ASN A 132 -1.26 7.19 -1.87
CA ASN A 132 -1.26 5.97 -2.67
C ASN A 132 -1.10 4.68 -1.85
N ASN A 133 -0.15 4.62 -0.93
CA ASN A 133 0.11 3.48 -0.05
C ASN A 133 0.87 3.93 1.20
N ASN A 134 1.04 3.05 2.20
CA ASN A 134 1.73 3.42 3.44
C ASN A 134 3.20 3.83 3.23
N ALA A 135 3.87 3.23 2.25
CA ALA A 135 5.21 3.64 1.84
C ALA A 135 5.27 5.13 1.45
N ALA A 136 4.27 5.58 0.68
CA ALA A 136 4.10 6.98 0.33
C ALA A 136 3.72 7.86 1.53
N ALA A 137 2.96 7.33 2.49
CA ALA A 137 2.59 8.05 3.71
C ALA A 137 3.84 8.38 4.55
N VAL A 138 4.68 7.37 4.81
CA VAL A 138 5.95 7.54 5.54
C VAL A 138 6.89 8.46 4.77
N MET A 139 7.07 8.25 3.46
CA MET A 139 7.90 9.11 2.62
C MET A 139 7.46 10.58 2.66
N LEU A 140 6.14 10.83 2.56
CA LEU A 140 5.59 12.18 2.59
C LEU A 140 5.76 12.84 3.96
N ALA A 141 5.56 12.09 5.05
CA ALA A 141 5.76 12.58 6.41
C ALA A 141 7.22 13.00 6.62
N LEU A 142 8.17 12.15 6.21
CA LEU A 142 9.59 12.42 6.36
C LEU A 142 10.05 13.61 5.51
N ALA A 143 9.62 13.67 4.25
CA ALA A 143 9.96 14.78 3.36
C ALA A 143 9.39 16.11 3.87
N ALA A 144 8.13 16.13 4.32
CA ALA A 144 7.49 17.37 4.76
C ALA A 144 7.96 17.86 6.15
N LEU A 145 8.52 16.97 6.97
CA LEU A 145 8.85 17.27 8.37
C LEU A 145 10.35 17.30 8.66
N ALA A 146 11.18 16.58 7.89
CA ALA A 146 12.58 16.34 8.22
C ALA A 146 13.55 16.43 7.01
N GLU A 147 13.15 17.06 5.90
CA GLU A 147 14.08 17.30 4.78
C GLU A 147 15.34 18.03 5.26
N GLY A 148 16.52 17.46 4.98
CA GLY A 148 17.83 17.97 5.39
C GLY A 148 18.15 17.83 6.88
N ARG A 149 17.29 17.17 7.68
CA ARG A 149 17.41 17.07 9.14
C ARG A 149 17.37 15.63 9.63
N GLU A 150 17.80 15.41 10.87
CA GLU A 150 17.91 14.08 11.46
C GLU A 150 16.56 13.51 11.91
N VAL A 151 16.35 12.22 11.61
CA VAL A 151 15.23 11.40 12.08
C VAL A 151 15.77 10.32 12.99
N LEU A 152 15.38 10.36 14.27
CA LEU A 152 15.73 9.32 15.23
C LEU A 152 14.83 8.10 15.04
N VAL A 153 15.44 6.93 14.88
CA VAL A 153 14.73 5.64 14.77
C VAL A 153 15.56 4.51 15.37
N SER A 154 14.91 3.52 15.96
CA SER A 154 15.60 2.34 16.51
C SER A 154 16.24 1.51 15.39
N ARG A 155 17.45 0.99 15.63
CA ARG A 155 18.08 -0.02 14.76
C ARG A 155 17.22 -1.27 14.58
N GLY A 156 16.42 -1.64 15.60
CA GLY A 156 15.50 -2.78 15.53
C GLY A 156 14.27 -2.53 14.66
N GLU A 157 14.08 -1.29 14.20
CA GLU A 157 12.93 -0.83 13.41
C GLU A 157 13.33 -0.49 11.96
N LEU A 158 14.58 -0.72 11.57
CA LEU A 158 15.06 -0.60 10.19
C LEU A 158 14.69 -1.84 9.37
N ILE A 159 13.39 -1.98 9.11
CA ILE A 159 12.79 -3.20 8.57
C ILE A 159 12.73 -3.21 7.04
N GLU A 160 12.62 -4.42 6.49
CA GLU A 160 12.26 -4.67 5.09
C GLU A 160 10.88 -5.32 5.02
N ILE A 161 9.98 -4.79 4.18
CA ILE A 161 8.62 -5.30 3.99
C ILE A 161 8.39 -5.62 2.51
N GLY A 162 7.83 -6.81 2.25
CA GLY A 162 7.41 -7.19 0.89
C GLY A 162 8.59 -7.30 -0.08
N ASP A 163 8.43 -6.76 -1.28
CA ASP A 163 9.40 -6.83 -2.38
C ASP A 163 10.39 -5.66 -2.34
N GLY A 164 11.18 -5.57 -1.26
CA GLY A 164 12.30 -4.62 -1.15
C GLY A 164 11.97 -3.22 -0.60
N PHE A 165 10.80 -3.00 0.02
CA PHE A 165 10.55 -1.74 0.73
C PHE A 165 11.35 -1.71 2.04
N ARG A 166 12.36 -0.86 2.12
CA ARG A 166 13.25 -0.71 3.28
C ARG A 166 13.11 0.67 3.90
N ILE A 167 12.90 0.74 5.22
CA ILE A 167 12.82 2.01 5.94
C ILE A 167 14.05 2.91 5.70
N PRO A 168 15.30 2.39 5.74
CA PRO A 168 16.49 3.19 5.39
C PRO A 168 16.44 3.82 3.99
N ASP A 169 15.98 3.08 2.98
CA ASP A 169 15.94 3.56 1.60
C ASP A 169 14.87 4.66 1.43
N VAL A 170 13.74 4.51 2.11
CA VAL A 170 12.65 5.49 2.10
C VAL A 170 13.06 6.78 2.80
N LEU A 171 13.74 6.67 3.95
CA LEU A 171 14.33 7.80 4.66
C LEU A 171 15.31 8.54 3.76
N ALA A 172 16.27 7.84 3.16
CA ALA A 172 17.24 8.46 2.25
C ALA A 172 16.57 9.16 1.05
N ARG A 173 15.52 8.58 0.47
CA ARG A 173 14.78 9.17 -0.66
C ARG A 173 13.88 10.34 -0.27
N SER A 174 13.47 10.42 1.00
CA SER A 174 12.68 11.54 1.51
C SER A 174 13.48 12.83 1.71
N GLY A 175 14.82 12.77 1.63
CA GLY A 175 15.71 13.88 1.94
C GLY A 175 16.03 14.02 3.43
N ALA A 176 15.47 13.17 4.29
CA ALA A 176 15.80 13.10 5.70
C ALA A 176 17.14 12.37 5.95
N ILE A 177 17.78 12.71 7.07
CA ILE A 177 19.03 12.09 7.51
C ILE A 177 18.69 11.02 8.55
N LEU A 178 18.94 9.75 8.21
CA LEU A 178 18.74 8.64 9.14
C LEU A 178 19.72 8.73 10.33
N ARG A 179 19.19 8.82 11.55
CA ARG A 179 19.96 8.76 12.80
C ARG A 179 19.50 7.57 13.62
N GLU A 180 20.11 6.42 13.33
CA GLU A 180 19.80 5.16 13.99
C GLU A 180 20.37 5.07 15.42
N ILE A 181 19.57 4.54 16.36
CA ILE A 181 19.90 4.46 17.78
C ILE A 181 19.58 3.09 18.39
N GLY A 182 20.06 2.87 19.63
CA GLY A 182 19.86 1.61 20.35
C GLY A 182 20.60 0.44 19.70
N THR A 183 20.10 -0.78 19.93
CA THR A 183 20.54 -2.00 19.25
C THR A 183 19.36 -2.71 18.59
N THR A 184 19.64 -3.74 17.79
CA THR A 184 18.61 -4.54 17.09
C THR A 184 17.56 -5.10 18.03
N ASN A 185 17.97 -5.63 19.18
CA ASN A 185 17.09 -6.30 20.13
C ASN A 185 16.61 -5.39 21.27
N ARG A 186 17.40 -4.38 21.65
CA ARG A 186 17.09 -3.52 22.80
C ARG A 186 17.26 -2.04 22.43
N THR A 187 16.17 -1.32 22.53
CA THR A 187 16.16 0.15 22.49
C THR A 187 15.31 0.66 23.64
N ARG A 188 15.73 1.75 24.26
CA ARG A 188 15.03 2.41 25.37
C ARG A 188 14.70 3.84 25.02
N ALA A 189 13.72 4.43 25.71
CA ALA A 189 13.41 5.84 25.56
C ALA A 189 14.61 6.75 25.89
N ALA A 190 15.49 6.33 26.82
CA ALA A 190 16.72 7.03 27.13
C ALA A 190 17.73 7.07 25.97
N ASP A 191 17.68 6.10 25.04
CA ASP A 191 18.53 6.12 23.84
C ASP A 191 18.07 7.21 22.87
N TYR A 192 16.76 7.42 22.74
CA TYR A 192 16.18 8.56 22.01
C TYR A 192 16.56 9.88 22.68
N ASP A 193 16.32 10.00 23.98
CA ASP A 193 16.55 11.23 24.75
C ASP A 193 18.01 11.73 24.66
N ARG A 194 18.99 10.82 24.72
CA ARG A 194 20.42 11.16 24.56
C ARG A 194 20.84 11.50 23.13
N ALA A 195 20.09 11.03 22.14
CA ALA A 195 20.43 11.20 20.73
C ALA A 195 19.84 12.48 20.13
N VAL A 196 18.89 13.12 20.79
CA VAL A 196 18.34 14.42 20.36
C VAL A 196 19.46 15.47 20.33
N GLY A 197 19.57 16.16 19.20
CA GLY A 197 20.49 17.28 18.99
C GLY A 197 19.85 18.38 18.12
N PRO A 198 20.61 19.45 17.81
CA PRO A 198 20.10 20.60 17.04
C PRO A 198 19.52 20.23 15.67
N GLU A 199 20.07 19.19 15.03
CA GLU A 199 19.65 18.73 13.72
C GLU A 199 18.43 17.79 13.78
N THR A 200 17.99 17.36 14.96
CA THR A 200 16.85 16.44 15.08
C THR A 200 15.54 17.13 14.70
N ALA A 201 14.83 16.55 13.74
CA ALA A 201 13.54 17.06 13.26
C ALA A 201 12.35 16.28 13.79
N LEU A 202 12.46 14.96 13.98
CA LEU A 202 11.38 14.13 14.49
C LEU A 202 11.88 12.81 15.08
N LEU A 203 11.02 12.17 15.87
CA LEU A 203 11.17 10.79 16.30
C LEU A 203 10.26 9.93 15.43
N LEU A 204 10.82 8.86 14.86
CA LEU A 204 10.09 7.87 14.08
C LEU A 204 10.07 6.56 14.85
N ARG A 205 8.88 6.01 15.08
CA ARG A 205 8.66 4.63 15.49
C ARG A 205 8.11 3.84 14.31
N VAL A 206 8.63 2.63 14.08
CA VAL A 206 8.10 1.71 13.06
C VAL A 206 7.69 0.39 13.69
N HIS A 207 6.43 0.00 13.54
CA HIS A 207 5.90 -1.26 14.04
C HIS A 207 6.43 -2.46 13.25
N GLN A 208 6.84 -3.50 13.97
CA GLN A 208 7.36 -4.75 13.39
C GLN A 208 6.20 -5.63 12.87
N SER A 209 5.60 -5.22 11.76
CA SER A 209 4.35 -5.83 11.25
C SER A 209 4.51 -7.19 10.53
N ASN A 210 5.72 -7.57 10.11
CA ASN A 210 5.97 -8.79 9.32
C ASN A 210 7.00 -9.76 9.94
N PHE A 211 7.55 -9.44 11.11
CA PHE A 211 8.41 -10.33 11.89
C PHE A 211 8.31 -9.96 13.37
N ARG A 212 8.84 -10.83 14.24
CA ARG A 212 9.02 -10.53 15.67
C ARG A 212 10.41 -10.99 16.09
N VAL A 213 11.04 -10.23 16.99
CA VAL A 213 12.29 -10.64 17.66
C VAL A 213 11.94 -11.27 19.00
N LEU A 214 12.41 -12.50 19.24
CA LEU A 214 12.18 -13.24 20.48
C LEU A 214 13.45 -13.31 21.34
N GLY A 215 13.28 -13.48 22.65
CA GLY A 215 14.37 -13.57 23.62
C GLY A 215 14.57 -12.26 24.40
N PHE A 216 15.83 -11.82 24.54
CA PHE A 216 16.16 -10.60 25.30
C PHE A 216 15.89 -9.35 24.47
N THR A 217 14.64 -8.94 24.42
CA THR A 217 14.17 -7.79 23.66
C THR A 217 13.64 -6.67 24.55
N GLU A 218 13.73 -5.43 24.08
CA GLU A 218 13.21 -4.25 24.76
C GLU A 218 12.93 -3.17 23.72
N GLN A 219 11.73 -2.58 23.77
CA GLN A 219 11.32 -1.48 22.91
C GLN A 219 10.55 -0.46 23.75
N PRO A 220 10.78 0.85 23.55
CA PRO A 220 10.01 1.85 24.25
C PRO A 220 8.57 1.85 23.76
N SER A 221 7.63 2.03 24.67
CA SER A 221 6.24 2.27 24.34
C SER A 221 6.06 3.62 23.63
N VAL A 222 4.99 3.77 22.85
CA VAL A 222 4.62 5.06 22.22
C VAL A 222 4.52 6.17 23.28
N LYS A 223 3.99 5.85 24.46
CA LYS A 223 3.86 6.80 25.57
C LYS A 223 5.20 7.32 26.08
N GLU A 224 6.20 6.44 26.19
CA GLU A 224 7.55 6.83 26.60
C GLU A 224 8.24 7.68 25.53
N LEU A 225 8.10 7.31 24.24
CA LEU A 225 8.60 8.12 23.14
C LEU A 225 7.93 9.48 23.06
N ALA A 226 6.61 9.54 23.26
CA ALA A 226 5.87 10.79 23.27
C ALA A 226 6.31 11.71 24.43
N ALA A 227 6.71 11.13 25.56
CA ALA A 227 7.29 11.91 26.67
C ALA A 227 8.67 12.49 26.32
N VAL A 228 9.49 11.77 25.56
CA VAL A 228 10.76 12.29 25.03
C VAL A 228 10.50 13.38 23.99
N ALA A 229 9.64 13.10 23.00
CA ALA A 229 9.27 14.02 21.93
C ALA A 229 8.77 15.37 22.48
N ARG A 230 7.83 15.34 23.44
CA ARG A 230 7.31 16.56 24.10
C ARG A 230 8.37 17.35 24.85
N ARG A 231 9.31 16.68 25.53
CA ARG A 231 10.38 17.36 26.28
C ARG A 231 11.29 18.18 25.39
N HIS A 232 11.48 17.72 24.15
CA HIS A 232 12.34 18.34 23.14
C HIS A 232 11.56 19.11 22.07
N GLU A 233 10.24 19.25 22.22
CA GLU A 233 9.36 19.93 21.25
C GLU A 233 9.44 19.36 19.82
N LEU A 234 9.64 18.04 19.72
CA LEU A 234 9.73 17.32 18.45
C LEU A 234 8.43 16.55 18.16
N PRO A 235 8.01 16.41 16.89
CA PRO A 235 6.91 15.52 16.54
C PRO A 235 7.32 14.05 16.64
N LEU A 236 6.39 13.21 17.09
CA LEU A 236 6.47 11.75 17.05
C LEU A 236 5.59 11.21 15.91
N VAL A 237 6.21 10.51 14.96
CA VAL A 237 5.53 9.79 13.88
C VAL A 237 5.57 8.29 14.17
N ASP A 238 4.42 7.64 14.16
CA ASP A 238 4.28 6.20 14.38
C ASP A 238 3.80 5.50 13.10
N ASP A 239 4.70 4.76 12.45
CA ASP A 239 4.35 3.90 11.32
C ASP A 239 3.84 2.56 11.84
N LEU A 240 2.51 2.45 11.97
CA LEU A 240 1.84 1.23 12.43
C LEU A 240 1.83 0.15 11.35
N GLY A 241 1.77 0.56 10.08
CA GLY A 241 1.81 -0.31 8.92
C GLY A 241 0.57 -1.18 8.70
N SER A 242 -0.07 -1.76 9.74
CA SER A 242 -1.12 -2.78 9.63
C SER A 242 -2.53 -2.24 9.37
N GLY A 243 -2.85 -1.07 9.94
CA GLY A 243 -4.16 -0.45 9.80
C GLY A 243 -5.26 -1.14 10.58
N ALA A 244 -4.95 -1.72 11.76
CA ALA A 244 -5.96 -2.26 12.66
C ALA A 244 -6.86 -1.14 13.21
N PHE A 245 -8.18 -1.32 13.12
CA PHE A 245 -9.18 -0.40 13.69
C PHE A 245 -9.90 -0.97 14.91
N PHE A 246 -9.94 -2.29 15.02
CA PHE A 246 -10.49 -2.99 16.19
C PHE A 246 -9.37 -3.65 16.99
N PRO A 247 -9.55 -3.84 18.31
CA PRO A 247 -8.61 -4.59 19.13
C PRO A 247 -8.37 -5.98 18.54
N PHE A 248 -7.12 -6.26 18.17
CA PHE A 248 -6.71 -7.56 17.64
C PHE A 248 -5.41 -7.99 18.33
N GLU A 249 -5.54 -8.80 19.38
CA GLU A 249 -4.43 -9.21 20.23
C GLU A 249 -3.56 -8.00 20.66
N ASP A 250 -2.26 -8.06 20.39
CA ASP A 250 -1.28 -7.02 20.70
C ASP A 250 -1.07 -6.01 19.54
N GLU A 251 -1.87 -6.09 18.47
CA GLU A 251 -1.69 -5.25 17.29
C GLU A 251 -2.20 -3.82 17.55
N PRO A 252 -1.34 -2.79 17.41
CA PRO A 252 -1.70 -1.42 17.77
C PRO A 252 -2.65 -0.79 16.75
N SER A 253 -3.71 -0.12 17.24
CA SER A 253 -4.57 0.69 16.40
C SER A 253 -4.07 2.14 16.26
N ALA A 254 -4.54 2.82 15.22
CA ALA A 254 -4.28 4.25 15.04
C ALA A 254 -4.81 5.09 16.23
N ARG A 255 -5.94 4.70 16.80
CA ARG A 255 -6.52 5.37 17.98
C ARG A 255 -5.62 5.19 19.20
N ASP A 256 -5.08 3.99 19.42
CA ASP A 256 -4.22 3.72 20.57
C ASP A 256 -2.91 4.50 20.48
N SER A 257 -2.30 4.54 19.29
CA SER A 257 -1.08 5.31 19.03
C SER A 257 -1.26 6.81 19.30
N LEU A 258 -2.32 7.42 18.75
CA LEU A 258 -2.63 8.83 18.98
C LEU A 258 -2.95 9.11 20.46
N THR A 259 -3.71 8.23 21.12
CA THR A 259 -4.04 8.35 22.55
C THR A 259 -2.78 8.23 23.43
N ALA A 260 -1.82 7.39 23.04
CA ALA A 260 -0.53 7.27 23.71
C ALA A 260 0.37 8.50 23.49
N GLY A 261 0.04 9.36 22.53
CA GLY A 261 0.66 10.66 22.32
C GLY A 261 1.53 10.77 21.07
N ALA A 262 1.37 9.90 20.07
CA ALA A 262 1.92 10.13 18.74
C ALA A 262 1.24 11.36 18.09
N ASP A 263 2.03 12.20 17.40
CA ASP A 263 1.50 13.36 16.70
C ASP A 263 0.93 13.00 15.32
N LEU A 264 1.49 11.96 14.69
CA LEU A 264 0.98 11.34 13.45
C LEU A 264 1.06 9.81 13.55
N ALA A 265 0.05 9.13 13.01
CA ALA A 265 0.06 7.69 12.77
C ALA A 265 -0.13 7.40 11.28
N CYS A 266 0.67 6.50 10.74
CA CYS A 266 0.65 6.05 9.33
C CYS A 266 0.30 4.56 9.25
N PHE A 267 -0.56 4.17 8.31
CA PHE A 267 -0.89 2.75 8.08
C PHE A 267 -1.40 2.43 6.67
N SER A 268 -1.37 1.13 6.32
CA SER A 268 -1.93 0.59 5.07
C SER A 268 -3.45 0.44 5.14
N GLY A 269 -4.13 0.76 4.04
CA GLY A 269 -5.57 0.51 3.89
C GLY A 269 -5.96 -0.92 3.49
N ASP A 270 -5.04 -1.69 2.91
CA ASP A 270 -5.29 -3.02 2.33
C ASP A 270 -4.76 -4.19 3.16
N LYS A 271 -4.44 -3.94 4.44
CA LYS A 271 -4.05 -4.98 5.39
C LYS A 271 -5.21 -5.28 6.34
N LEU A 272 -5.09 -4.92 7.63
CA LEU A 272 -6.11 -5.21 8.63
C LEU A 272 -7.33 -4.28 8.56
N LEU A 273 -7.22 -3.16 7.85
CA LEU A 273 -8.38 -2.31 7.53
C LEU A 273 -9.35 -2.98 6.54
N GLY A 274 -8.91 -3.99 5.78
CA GLY A 274 -9.80 -4.69 4.84
C GLY A 274 -10.25 -3.84 3.64
N GLY A 275 -9.54 -2.73 3.36
CA GLY A 275 -9.86 -1.79 2.30
C GLY A 275 -8.98 -1.93 1.05
N PRO A 276 -9.01 -0.93 0.15
CA PRO A 276 -8.12 -0.88 -1.01
C PRO A 276 -6.70 -0.49 -0.60
N GLN A 277 -5.74 -0.61 -1.53
CA GLN A 277 -4.41 -0.06 -1.31
C GLN A 277 -4.52 1.44 -1.05
N ALA A 278 -4.08 1.87 0.13
CA ALA A 278 -4.03 3.26 0.52
C ALA A 278 -2.95 3.46 1.58
N GLY A 279 -2.39 4.65 1.65
CA GLY A 279 -1.60 5.12 2.78
C GLY A 279 -2.43 6.13 3.54
N VAL A 280 -2.75 5.82 4.78
CA VAL A 280 -3.58 6.69 5.62
C VAL A 280 -2.70 7.33 6.66
N ILE A 281 -2.78 8.66 6.73
CA ILE A 281 -2.10 9.49 7.72
C ILE A 281 -3.18 10.16 8.57
N VAL A 282 -3.12 10.00 9.89
CA VAL A 282 -4.03 10.63 10.84
C VAL A 282 -3.25 11.24 11.99
N GLY A 283 -3.70 12.37 12.52
CA GLY A 283 -3.08 12.98 13.70
C GLY A 283 -3.40 14.46 13.82
N ARG A 284 -2.41 15.25 14.26
CA ARG A 284 -2.55 16.69 14.46
C ARG A 284 -2.81 17.46 13.18
N ALA A 285 -3.69 18.46 13.25
CA ALA A 285 -4.15 19.22 12.09
C ALA A 285 -3.04 20.04 11.43
N ASP A 286 -2.16 20.66 12.22
CA ASP A 286 -1.04 21.47 11.72
C ASP A 286 -0.03 20.63 10.93
N LEU A 287 0.29 19.42 11.41
CA LEU A 287 1.21 18.51 10.72
C LEU A 287 0.59 17.92 9.46
N VAL A 288 -0.66 17.46 9.52
CA VAL A 288 -1.36 16.95 8.33
C VAL A 288 -1.48 18.03 7.24
N GLU A 289 -1.73 19.27 7.62
CA GLU A 289 -1.78 20.39 6.67
C GLU A 289 -0.42 20.69 6.03
N ARG A 290 0.69 20.57 6.77
CA ARG A 290 2.05 20.64 6.20
C ARG A 290 2.27 19.55 5.15
N LEU A 291 1.91 18.31 5.45
CA LEU A 291 1.99 17.19 4.51
C LEU A 291 1.10 17.43 3.28
N ARG A 292 -0.11 17.96 3.48
CA ARG A 292 -1.06 18.25 2.39
C ARG A 292 -0.53 19.29 1.40
N ARG A 293 0.19 20.30 1.90
CA ARG A 293 0.78 21.38 1.07
C ARG A 293 2.09 20.98 0.39
N HIS A 294 2.72 19.90 0.84
CA HIS A 294 4.00 19.46 0.28
C HIS A 294 3.86 19.04 -1.20
N PRO A 295 4.76 19.45 -2.11
CA PRO A 295 4.64 19.15 -3.55
C PRO A 295 4.54 17.64 -3.87
N LEU A 296 5.23 16.78 -3.11
CA LEU A 296 5.13 15.33 -3.28
C LEU A 296 3.72 14.79 -3.05
N GLN A 297 2.88 15.46 -2.26
CA GLN A 297 1.50 15.04 -2.03
C GLN A 297 0.76 14.86 -3.36
N ARG A 298 1.00 15.76 -4.33
CA ARG A 298 0.34 15.69 -5.64
C ARG A 298 0.74 14.46 -6.45
N ALA A 299 1.99 14.02 -6.33
CA ALA A 299 2.50 12.81 -6.98
C ALA A 299 2.03 11.52 -6.27
N LEU A 300 1.87 11.60 -4.94
CA LEU A 300 1.50 10.46 -4.09
C LEU A 300 -0.02 10.37 -3.83
N ARG A 301 -0.82 11.22 -4.45
CA ARG A 301 -2.25 11.33 -4.19
C ARG A 301 -3.01 10.06 -4.57
N ALA A 302 -3.92 9.60 -3.71
CA ALA A 302 -4.82 8.50 -4.02
C ALA A 302 -5.72 8.81 -5.25
N ASP A 303 -5.97 7.78 -6.06
CA ASP A 303 -6.82 7.87 -7.23
C ASP A 303 -8.32 7.79 -6.85
N LYS A 304 -9.18 7.99 -7.86
CA LYS A 304 -10.65 8.01 -7.70
C LYS A 304 -11.19 6.67 -7.15
N LEU A 305 -10.71 5.55 -7.68
CA LEU A 305 -11.21 4.22 -7.36
C LEU A 305 -10.79 3.81 -5.96
N THR A 306 -9.54 4.10 -5.57
CA THR A 306 -9.07 3.91 -4.21
C THR A 306 -9.89 4.70 -3.20
N LEU A 307 -10.17 5.98 -3.45
CA LEU A 307 -10.98 6.79 -2.54
C LEU A 307 -12.43 6.27 -2.44
N ALA A 308 -13.04 5.87 -3.55
CA ALA A 308 -14.38 5.29 -3.55
C ALA A 308 -14.45 3.97 -2.78
N ALA A 309 -13.51 3.06 -3.01
CA ALA A 309 -13.40 1.80 -2.27
C ALA A 309 -13.16 2.06 -0.77
N LEU A 310 -12.26 2.99 -0.44
CA LEU A 310 -11.91 3.31 0.94
C LEU A 310 -13.09 3.93 1.67
N GLU A 311 -13.82 4.87 1.07
CA GLU A 311 -15.05 5.40 1.65
C GLU A 311 -16.07 4.29 1.91
N GLY A 312 -16.30 3.40 0.92
CA GLY A 312 -17.21 2.27 1.06
C GLY A 312 -16.84 1.34 2.22
N THR A 313 -15.53 1.05 2.39
CA THR A 313 -15.00 0.29 3.53
C THR A 313 -15.16 1.03 4.85
N LEU A 314 -14.72 2.29 4.93
CA LEU A 314 -14.78 3.08 6.17
C LEU A 314 -16.23 3.31 6.65
N ARG A 315 -17.20 3.36 5.74
CA ARG A 315 -18.63 3.42 6.09
C ARG A 315 -19.13 2.14 6.76
N LEU A 316 -18.53 0.98 6.50
CA LEU A 316 -18.84 -0.25 7.24
C LEU A 316 -18.37 -0.13 8.69
N TYR A 317 -17.18 0.43 8.93
CA TYR A 317 -16.66 0.69 10.28
C TYR A 317 -17.49 1.69 11.11
N LEU A 318 -18.39 2.46 10.48
CA LEU A 318 -19.33 3.33 11.20
C LEU A 318 -20.55 2.56 11.77
N ASP A 319 -20.74 1.31 11.35
CA ASP A 319 -21.80 0.41 11.80
C ASP A 319 -21.17 -0.87 12.35
N PRO A 320 -20.94 -0.97 13.68
CA PRO A 320 -20.20 -2.07 14.28
C PRO A 320 -20.73 -3.47 13.95
N ASP A 321 -22.03 -3.62 13.69
CA ASP A 321 -22.65 -4.91 13.35
C ASP A 321 -22.31 -5.37 11.93
N ARG A 322 -21.76 -4.48 11.10
CA ARG A 322 -21.42 -4.69 9.69
C ARG A 322 -19.92 -4.59 9.40
N ALA A 323 -19.13 -4.21 10.40
CA ALA A 323 -17.70 -3.94 10.31
C ALA A 323 -16.84 -5.21 10.42
#